data_AF-A0A1W2TXL2-F1
#
_entry.id   AF-A0A1W2TXL2-F1
#
_cell.length_a   1.000
_cell.length_b   1.000
_cell.length_c   1.000
_cell.angle_alpha   90.00
_cell.angle_beta   90.00
_cell.angle_gamma   90.00
#
_symmetry.space_group_name_H-M   'P 1'
#
loop_
_entity.id
_entity.type
_entity.pdbx_description
1 polymer ?
#
loop_
_entity_poly.entity_id
_entity_poly.type
_entity_poly.pdbx_seq_one_letter_code
_entity_poly.pdbx_strand_id
1 'polypeptide(L)'
;MEIDNPKDTFTNFAATVIRSNVDVLLFSQTPKSPTLGRKLPSWVPDWSADPLQTPYGYSDLATPVFSAGGPRAGHNMAVDAMRGALRVVAVPVGRVARVGARSIRPDENSTLESAEYMSVRYLFEEVGEFVEMAAEIDRAHAPDISDEQRRLESIIRISDGGLSMRQFPVQFDSTTAYAVLKDVHENVSRWGRRLIDVSAQTQSMSSFTGVARSTGIMPWYWTPASEVDVTRLCAIDPVAAIKIWAEGLCSLVSDVWWVVWYVAKIRLLTTMLRIRRRWVRIGVHDSDHNEALRNVGLKSELIWSQEWELYTSNLLKNANRKLFLTDTGYVGLGPCNMEENDIIVVIPGGSVPHVLRHHTMQGTPGDCYSDEMVSSWLYVGEAYCDGAMDGELVAGEGNEPRNFEIV
;
A
#
# COMPACT_ATOMS: atom_id res chain seq x y z
N MET A 1 -34.07 -4.95 34.57
CA MET A 1 -32.69 -4.69 34.12
C MET A 1 -32.77 -4.82 32.62
N GLU A 2 -33.08 -3.72 31.93
CA GLU A 2 -33.01 -3.70 30.46
C GLU A 2 -31.60 -4.14 30.09
N ILE A 3 -31.52 -5.14 29.21
CA ILE A 3 -30.23 -5.58 28.67
C ILE A 3 -29.73 -4.38 27.87
N ASP A 4 -28.71 -3.67 28.39
CA ASP A 4 -28.09 -2.51 27.75
C ASP A 4 -27.88 -2.81 26.27
N ASN A 5 -28.59 -2.06 25.41
CA ASN A 5 -28.43 -2.17 23.98
C ASN A 5 -27.00 -1.70 23.64
N PRO A 6 -26.10 -2.58 23.16
CA PRO A 6 -24.70 -2.22 22.94
C PRO A 6 -24.53 -1.02 22.02
N LYS A 7 -25.46 -0.82 21.08
CA LYS A 7 -25.52 0.37 20.22
C LYS A 7 -25.59 1.65 21.03
N ASP A 8 -26.49 1.73 22.00
CA ASP A 8 -26.77 2.95 22.75
C ASP A 8 -25.62 3.22 23.72
N THR A 9 -25.07 2.18 24.35
CA THR A 9 -23.87 2.29 25.19
C THR A 9 -22.67 2.81 24.41
N PHE A 10 -22.39 2.25 23.23
CA PHE A 10 -21.28 2.66 22.37
C PHE A 10 -21.49 4.11 21.89
N THR A 11 -22.69 4.45 21.43
CA THR A 11 -23.01 5.80 20.94
C THR A 11 -22.89 6.84 22.06
N ASN A 12 -23.41 6.56 23.26
CA ASN A 12 -23.34 7.47 24.40
C ASN A 12 -21.90 7.66 24.90
N PHE A 13 -21.09 6.59 24.90
CA PHE A 13 -19.69 6.66 25.25
C PHE A 13 -18.91 7.50 24.22
N ALA A 14 -19.08 7.21 22.93
CA ALA A 14 -18.48 7.98 21.83
C ALA A 14 -18.84 9.47 21.93
N ALA A 15 -20.13 9.76 22.14
CA ALA A 15 -20.66 11.13 22.26
C ALA A 15 -20.05 11.91 23.43
N THR A 16 -19.66 11.22 24.50
CA THR A 16 -19.04 11.83 25.68
C THR A 16 -17.56 12.09 25.43
N VAL A 17 -16.83 11.10 24.91
CA VAL A 17 -15.37 11.18 24.70
C VAL A 17 -15.02 12.14 23.58
N ILE A 18 -15.82 12.19 22.51
CA ILE A 18 -15.48 13.01 21.34
C ILE A 18 -15.35 14.50 21.68
N ARG A 19 -16.06 14.99 22.70
CA ARG A 19 -15.99 16.39 23.15
C ARG A 19 -14.63 16.79 23.71
N SER A 20 -13.86 15.84 24.23
CA SER A 20 -12.52 16.08 24.76
C SER A 20 -11.42 15.55 23.86
N ASN A 21 -11.68 14.49 23.08
CA ASN A 21 -10.70 13.87 22.20
C ASN A 21 -11.34 13.43 20.86
N VAL A 22 -10.97 14.12 19.79
CA VAL A 22 -11.41 13.82 18.41
C VAL A 22 -10.96 12.43 17.96
N ASP A 23 -9.83 11.95 18.48
CA ASP A 23 -9.20 10.71 18.02
C ASP A 23 -9.98 9.45 18.41
N VAL A 24 -11.06 9.58 19.19
CA VAL A 24 -12.06 8.51 19.32
C VAL A 24 -12.60 8.07 17.96
N LEU A 25 -12.66 8.97 16.97
CA LEU A 25 -13.06 8.67 15.59
C LEU A 25 -12.13 7.68 14.90
N LEU A 26 -10.85 7.61 15.28
CA LEU A 26 -9.88 6.71 14.63
C LEU A 26 -10.20 5.23 14.92
N PHE A 27 -10.95 4.95 15.98
CA PHE A 27 -11.45 3.62 16.30
C PHE A 27 -12.73 3.24 15.53
N SER A 28 -13.30 4.16 14.74
CA SER A 28 -14.40 3.87 13.82
C SER A 28 -13.90 3.21 12.53
N GLN A 29 -13.27 2.06 12.72
CA GLN A 29 -12.61 1.28 11.67
C GLN A 29 -13.63 0.52 10.81
N THR A 30 -13.23 0.25 9.56
CA THR A 30 -14.02 -0.53 8.61
C THR A 30 -13.25 -1.78 8.17
N PRO A 31 -13.92 -2.93 7.98
CA PRO A 31 -15.36 -3.15 8.21
C PRO A 31 -15.72 -3.24 9.71
N LYS A 32 -16.87 -2.68 10.09
CA LYS A 32 -17.45 -2.94 11.42
C LYS A 32 -17.98 -4.38 11.51
N SER A 33 -18.27 -4.86 12.72
CA SER A 33 -18.81 -6.21 12.92
C SER A 33 -20.10 -6.44 12.12
N PRO A 34 -20.32 -7.64 11.55
CA PRO A 34 -21.54 -7.92 10.79
C PRO A 34 -22.84 -7.80 11.60
N THR A 35 -22.77 -8.02 12.91
CA THR A 35 -23.92 -8.10 13.82
C THR A 35 -24.33 -6.73 14.38
N LEU A 36 -23.36 -5.96 14.89
CA LEU A 36 -23.60 -4.66 15.53
C LEU A 36 -23.28 -3.48 14.60
N GLY A 37 -22.27 -3.63 13.74
CA GLY A 37 -21.76 -2.56 12.88
C GLY A 37 -22.80 -1.88 12.00
N ARG A 38 -23.77 -2.63 11.46
CA ARG A 38 -24.86 -2.06 10.63
C ARG A 38 -25.85 -1.18 11.40
N LYS A 39 -25.86 -1.26 12.73
CA LYS A 39 -26.78 -0.52 13.60
C LYS A 39 -26.14 0.72 14.21
N LEU A 40 -24.80 0.80 14.18
CA LEU A 40 -24.04 1.92 14.72
C LEU A 40 -23.95 3.05 13.67
N PRO A 41 -24.01 4.32 14.11
CA PRO A 41 -23.58 5.44 13.28
C PRO A 41 -22.17 5.22 12.74
N SER A 42 -21.86 5.75 11.55
CA SER A 42 -20.55 5.50 10.91
C SER A 42 -19.38 5.97 11.79
N TRP A 43 -19.55 7.10 12.47
CA TRP A 43 -18.56 7.73 13.35
C TRP A 43 -18.42 7.07 14.72
N VAL A 44 -19.32 6.16 15.12
CA VAL A 44 -19.26 5.47 16.42
C VAL A 44 -18.38 4.22 16.33
N PRO A 45 -17.31 4.10 17.12
CA PRO A 45 -16.46 2.92 17.12
C PRO A 45 -17.23 1.63 17.44
N ASP A 46 -16.83 0.55 16.78
CA ASP A 46 -17.31 -0.78 17.14
C ASP A 46 -16.31 -1.42 18.12
N TRP A 47 -16.46 -1.12 19.41
CA TRP A 47 -15.60 -1.68 20.46
C TRP A 47 -15.74 -3.21 20.63
N SER A 48 -16.67 -3.85 19.93
CA SER A 48 -16.79 -5.31 19.89
C SER A 48 -15.98 -5.95 18.75
N ALA A 49 -15.37 -5.15 17.87
CA ALA A 49 -14.54 -5.65 16.79
C ALA A 49 -13.28 -6.34 17.33
N ASP A 50 -12.99 -7.53 16.82
CA ASP A 50 -11.80 -8.31 17.16
C ASP A 50 -11.06 -8.72 15.86
N PRO A 51 -9.81 -8.27 15.64
CA PRO A 51 -9.05 -7.29 16.44
C PRO A 51 -9.41 -5.83 16.12
N LEU A 52 -9.49 -4.98 17.15
CA LEU A 52 -9.48 -3.52 16.98
C LEU A 52 -8.03 -3.06 16.77
N GLN A 53 -7.74 -2.46 15.62
CA GLN A 53 -6.37 -2.09 15.25
C GLN A 53 -5.92 -0.81 15.97
N THR A 54 -4.62 -0.65 16.19
CA THR A 54 -4.06 0.63 16.61
C THR A 54 -4.24 1.65 15.49
N PRO A 55 -4.80 2.84 15.76
CA PRO A 55 -4.88 3.90 14.78
C PRO A 55 -3.55 4.20 14.11
N TYR A 56 -3.61 4.51 12.82
CA TYR A 56 -2.43 4.81 12.02
C TYR A 56 -1.63 6.01 12.56
N GLY A 57 -2.35 7.04 13.02
CA GLY A 57 -1.74 8.26 13.57
C GLY A 57 -0.97 8.07 14.88
N TYR A 58 -0.89 6.85 15.41
CA TYR A 58 -0.39 6.55 16.74
C TYR A 58 0.81 5.59 16.69
N SER A 59 1.86 5.88 17.47
CA SER A 59 3.01 4.98 17.60
C SER A 59 2.70 3.79 18.51
N ASP A 60 1.89 4.06 19.54
CA ASP A 60 1.34 3.14 20.54
C ASP A 60 -0.07 3.63 20.93
N LEU A 61 -0.79 2.94 21.82
CA LEU A 61 -2.16 3.31 22.20
C LEU A 61 -2.31 4.67 22.90
N ALA A 62 -1.22 5.36 23.27
CA ALA A 62 -1.24 6.60 24.04
C ALA A 62 -0.64 7.80 23.29
N THR A 63 0.29 7.56 22.36
CA THR A 63 1.13 8.61 21.79
C THR A 63 0.79 8.87 20.32
N PRO A 64 0.16 10.03 20.00
CA PRO A 64 -0.03 10.44 18.61
C PRO A 64 1.30 10.88 18.00
N VAL A 65 1.51 10.53 16.73
CA VAL A 65 2.71 10.86 15.94
C VAL A 65 2.55 12.22 15.23
N PHE A 66 1.31 12.64 15.01
CA PHE A 66 0.93 13.80 14.20
C PHE A 66 0.00 14.74 14.97
N SER A 67 -0.13 15.97 14.48
CA SER A 67 -1.01 17.00 15.06
C SER A 67 -1.69 17.80 13.95
N ALA A 68 -2.38 17.10 13.04
CA ALA A 68 -3.01 17.69 11.86
C ALA A 68 -3.99 18.82 12.21
N GLY A 69 -4.78 18.65 13.28
CA GLY A 69 -5.73 19.64 13.77
C GLY A 69 -5.13 20.74 14.64
N GLY A 70 -3.81 20.69 14.90
CA GLY A 70 -3.11 21.61 15.81
C GLY A 70 -3.57 21.53 17.28
N PRO A 71 -3.09 22.44 18.14
CA PRO A 71 -3.32 22.40 19.59
C PRO A 71 -4.74 22.83 20.02
N ARG A 72 -5.59 23.28 19.10
CA ARG A 72 -6.93 23.76 19.43
C ARG A 72 -7.84 22.57 19.73
N ALA A 73 -8.24 22.40 21.00
CA ALA A 73 -9.25 21.40 21.35
C ALA A 73 -10.58 21.68 20.62
N GLY A 74 -11.22 20.62 20.12
CA GLY A 74 -12.41 20.67 19.28
C GLY A 74 -13.70 21.11 19.99
N HIS A 75 -13.75 22.37 20.41
CA HIS A 75 -14.88 22.97 21.13
C HIS A 75 -16.15 23.15 20.25
N ASN A 76 -16.10 22.81 18.97
CA ASN A 76 -17.19 23.02 18.00
C ASN A 76 -17.83 21.70 17.54
N MET A 77 -17.95 20.73 18.45
CA MET A 77 -18.61 19.45 18.17
C MET A 77 -19.96 19.37 18.90
N ALA A 78 -21.00 19.02 18.16
CA ALA A 78 -22.34 18.79 18.70
C ALA A 78 -22.79 17.37 18.34
N VAL A 79 -23.29 16.62 19.33
CA VAL A 79 -23.74 15.24 19.13
C VAL A 79 -25.22 15.15 19.43
N ASP A 80 -25.99 14.63 18.46
CA ASP A 80 -27.36 14.19 18.63
C ASP A 80 -27.36 12.66 18.74
N ALA A 81 -27.27 12.16 19.97
CA ALA A 81 -27.20 10.73 20.25
C ALA A 81 -28.49 9.98 19.84
N MET A 82 -29.64 10.66 19.84
CA MET A 82 -30.93 10.07 19.44
C MET A 82 -30.97 9.80 17.94
N ARG A 83 -30.46 10.74 17.14
CA ARG A 83 -30.35 10.59 15.68
C ARG A 83 -29.09 9.86 15.25
N GLY A 84 -28.14 9.65 16.16
CA GLY A 84 -26.82 9.12 15.85
C GLY A 84 -25.98 10.10 15.02
N ALA A 85 -26.28 11.40 15.07
CA ALA A 85 -25.63 12.40 14.23
C ALA A 85 -24.53 13.16 15.02
N LEU A 86 -23.40 13.39 14.37
CA LEU A 86 -22.26 14.13 14.87
C LEU A 86 -22.02 15.33 13.97
N ARG A 87 -22.18 16.54 14.50
CA ARG A 87 -21.87 17.79 13.79
C ARG A 87 -20.47 18.27 14.16
N VAL A 88 -19.63 18.44 13.16
CA VAL A 88 -18.22 18.83 13.31
C VAL A 88 -17.91 20.01 12.41
N VAL A 89 -17.16 20.97 12.93
CA VAL A 89 -16.52 22.02 12.13
C VAL A 89 -15.12 21.53 11.73
N ALA A 90 -14.85 21.43 10.43
CA ALA A 90 -13.58 20.94 9.91
C ALA A 90 -13.09 21.78 8.73
N VAL A 91 -11.77 21.81 8.52
CA VAL A 91 -11.13 22.46 7.37
C VAL A 91 -11.05 21.45 6.22
N PRO A 92 -11.69 21.70 5.07
CA PRO A 92 -11.57 20.79 3.93
C PRO A 92 -10.18 20.89 3.30
N VAL A 93 -9.53 19.74 3.08
CA VAL A 93 -8.28 19.65 2.31
C VAL A 93 -8.58 19.63 0.81
N GLY A 94 -9.57 18.84 0.41
CA GLY A 94 -9.99 18.65 -0.98
C GLY A 94 -10.84 17.41 -1.15
N ARG A 95 -11.44 17.25 -2.33
CA ARG A 95 -12.14 16.01 -2.71
C ARG A 95 -11.17 15.06 -3.37
N VAL A 96 -11.30 13.77 -3.10
CA VAL A 96 -10.54 12.71 -3.74
C VAL A 96 -10.90 12.69 -5.23
N ALA A 97 -9.97 13.12 -6.06
CA ALA A 97 -10.09 13.14 -7.52
C ALA A 97 -9.69 11.78 -8.12
N ARG A 98 -8.77 11.06 -7.50
CA ARG A 98 -8.31 9.74 -7.95
C ARG A 98 -7.92 8.85 -6.78
N VAL A 99 -8.24 7.56 -6.89
CA VAL A 99 -7.84 6.51 -5.94
C VAL A 99 -6.87 5.54 -6.62
N GLY A 100 -5.82 5.14 -5.91
CA GLY A 100 -4.82 4.18 -6.35
C GLY A 100 -5.35 2.75 -6.41
N ALA A 101 -4.76 1.96 -7.31
CA ALA A 101 -5.08 0.56 -7.52
C ALA A 101 -4.12 -0.38 -6.77
N ARG A 102 -2.96 0.11 -6.31
CA ARG A 102 -1.97 -0.68 -5.59
C ARG A 102 -2.11 -0.46 -4.08
N SER A 103 -1.81 -1.50 -3.32
CA SER A 103 -1.78 -1.46 -1.86
C SER A 103 -0.73 -2.44 -1.36
N ILE A 104 -0.13 -2.15 -0.21
CA ILE A 104 0.78 -3.09 0.45
C ILE A 104 -0.04 -4.28 0.94
N ARG A 105 0.47 -5.49 0.69
CA ARG A 105 -0.09 -6.74 1.17
C ARG A 105 0.82 -7.35 2.23
N PRO A 106 0.28 -7.99 3.27
CA PRO A 106 1.08 -8.83 4.15
C PRO A 106 1.60 -10.05 3.38
N ASP A 107 2.82 -10.51 3.69
CA ASP A 107 3.37 -11.74 3.15
C ASP A 107 2.76 -12.96 3.85
N GLU A 108 1.75 -13.56 3.23
CA GLU A 108 1.07 -14.76 3.74
C GLU A 108 1.99 -15.97 3.91
N ASN A 109 3.14 -16.01 3.22
CA ASN A 109 4.08 -17.12 3.29
C ASN A 109 5.15 -16.94 4.38
N SER A 110 5.21 -15.76 5.00
CA SER A 110 6.18 -15.45 6.04
C SER A 110 5.66 -15.89 7.40
N THR A 111 6.54 -16.50 8.20
CA THR A 111 6.24 -16.76 9.62
C THR A 111 6.30 -15.50 10.48
N LEU A 112 6.78 -14.39 9.90
CA LEU A 112 6.89 -13.08 10.53
C LEU A 112 5.96 -12.11 9.83
N GLU A 113 5.36 -11.22 10.62
CA GLU A 113 4.63 -10.06 10.08
C GLU A 113 5.59 -9.24 9.23
N SER A 114 5.39 -9.30 7.92
CA SER A 114 6.25 -8.65 6.94
C SER A 114 5.45 -8.30 5.70
N ALA A 115 5.83 -7.22 5.03
CA ALA A 115 5.17 -6.80 3.80
C ALA A 115 5.63 -7.66 2.62
N GLU A 116 4.71 -7.97 1.71
CA GLU A 116 5.03 -8.56 0.42
C GLU A 116 5.76 -7.52 -0.44
N TYR A 117 7.08 -7.62 -0.54
CA TYR A 117 7.93 -6.64 -1.22
C TYR A 117 7.57 -6.39 -2.70
N MET A 118 6.90 -7.32 -3.39
CA MET A 118 6.38 -7.05 -4.75
C MET A 118 5.26 -6.00 -4.71
N SER A 119 4.32 -6.12 -3.77
CA SER A 119 3.24 -5.15 -3.57
C SER A 119 3.78 -3.77 -3.18
N VAL A 120 4.82 -3.74 -2.32
CA VAL A 120 5.53 -2.51 -1.94
C VAL A 120 6.13 -1.82 -3.17
N ARG A 121 6.79 -2.57 -4.05
CA ARG A 121 7.38 -2.00 -5.28
C ARG A 121 6.33 -1.40 -6.21
N TYR A 122 5.19 -2.08 -6.40
CA TYR A 122 4.10 -1.54 -7.22
C TYR A 122 3.49 -0.28 -6.60
N LEU A 123 3.35 -0.22 -5.27
CA LEU A 123 2.90 0.99 -4.59
C LEU A 123 3.90 2.13 -4.80
N PHE A 124 5.21 1.90 -4.66
CA PHE A 124 6.22 2.95 -4.86
C PHE A 124 6.20 3.54 -6.27
N GLU A 125 5.95 2.71 -7.29
CA GLU A 125 5.75 3.20 -8.67
C GLU A 125 4.51 4.09 -8.76
N GLU A 126 3.38 3.65 -8.19
CA GLU A 126 2.12 4.41 -8.20
C GLU A 126 2.22 5.73 -7.40
N VAL A 127 2.94 5.73 -6.27
CA VAL A 127 3.24 6.96 -5.50
C VAL A 127 4.00 7.96 -6.36
N GLY A 128 5.00 7.50 -7.13
CA GLY A 128 5.76 8.34 -8.05
C GLY A 128 4.87 9.01 -9.11
N GLU A 129 3.91 8.26 -9.66
CA GLU A 129 2.93 8.78 -10.64
C GLU A 129 1.97 9.80 -10.01
N PHE A 130 1.47 9.54 -8.79
CA PHE A 130 0.56 10.46 -8.11
C PHE A 130 1.22 11.77 -7.72
N VAL A 131 2.48 11.73 -7.29
CA VAL A 131 3.27 12.94 -7.00
C VAL A 131 3.50 13.75 -8.28
N GLU A 132 3.70 13.11 -9.44
CA GLU A 132 3.78 13.81 -10.72
C GLU A 132 2.46 14.48 -11.09
N MET A 133 1.33 13.77 -10.97
CA MET A 133 0.00 14.33 -11.25
C MET A 133 -0.37 15.48 -10.32
N ALA A 134 -0.03 15.38 -9.03
CA ALA A 134 -0.24 16.44 -8.06
C ALA A 134 0.45 17.75 -8.47
N ALA A 135 1.65 17.63 -9.06
CA ALA A 135 2.41 18.78 -9.56
C ALA A 135 1.79 19.49 -10.76
N GLU A 136 0.94 18.81 -11.50
CA GLU A 136 0.19 19.42 -12.60
C GLU A 136 -1.04 20.21 -12.09
N ILE A 137 -1.61 19.81 -10.95
CA ILE A 137 -2.81 20.43 -10.36
C ILE A 137 -2.45 21.74 -9.65
N ASP A 138 -1.47 21.70 -8.73
CA ASP A 138 -1.06 22.89 -8.00
C ASP A 138 0.47 22.94 -7.82
N ARG A 139 1.11 23.85 -8.56
CA ARG A 139 2.55 24.10 -8.49
C ARG A 139 2.99 24.76 -7.19
N ALA A 140 2.07 25.29 -6.38
CA ALA A 140 2.41 25.82 -5.06
C ALA A 140 2.67 24.68 -4.05
N HIS A 141 1.99 23.54 -4.22
CA HIS A 141 2.14 22.34 -3.38
C HIS A 141 3.10 21.31 -3.98
N ALA A 142 3.38 21.38 -5.29
CA ALA A 142 4.51 20.70 -5.89
C ALA A 142 5.75 21.61 -5.86
N PRO A 143 6.72 21.37 -4.96
CA PRO A 143 7.98 22.10 -5.02
C PRO A 143 8.60 21.87 -6.41
N ASP A 144 9.00 23.00 -7.02
CA ASP A 144 9.74 23.12 -8.26
C ASP A 144 10.54 21.86 -8.62
N ILE A 145 10.23 21.25 -9.77
CA ILE A 145 10.75 19.95 -10.28
C ILE A 145 12.30 19.92 -10.36
N SER A 146 12.97 21.04 -10.09
CA SER A 146 14.42 21.21 -9.99
C SER A 146 15.07 20.68 -8.70
N ASP A 147 14.32 20.29 -7.66
CA ASP A 147 14.89 19.68 -6.44
C ASP A 147 14.44 18.21 -6.29
N GLU A 148 15.04 17.33 -7.09
CA GLU A 148 14.81 15.87 -7.12
C GLU A 148 14.80 15.25 -5.71
N GLN A 149 15.56 15.83 -4.77
CA GLN A 149 15.58 15.41 -3.38
C GLN A 149 14.22 15.58 -2.68
N ARG A 150 13.54 16.71 -2.84
CA ARG A 150 12.24 16.97 -2.21
C ARG A 150 11.15 16.05 -2.75
N ARG A 151 11.21 15.77 -4.05
CA ARG A 151 10.33 14.79 -4.69
C ARG A 151 10.52 13.41 -4.04
N LEU A 152 11.77 12.98 -3.90
CA LEU A 152 12.08 11.70 -3.28
C LEU A 152 11.67 11.65 -1.80
N GLU A 153 11.89 12.72 -1.04
CA GLU A 153 11.41 12.85 0.34
C GLU A 153 9.90 12.66 0.44
N SER A 154 9.14 13.28 -0.47
CA SER A 154 7.68 13.15 -0.51
C SER A 154 7.25 11.74 -0.87
N ILE A 155 7.90 11.10 -1.84
CA ILE A 155 7.65 9.67 -2.18
C ILE A 155 7.91 8.77 -0.96
N ILE A 156 9.01 9.01 -0.24
CA ILE A 156 9.37 8.23 0.95
C ILE A 156 8.32 8.44 2.04
N ARG A 157 7.95 9.69 2.34
CA ARG A 157 6.93 10.01 3.35
C ARG A 157 5.57 9.40 2.97
N ILE A 158 5.12 9.51 1.73
CA ILE A 158 3.83 8.93 1.31
C ILE A 158 3.87 7.40 1.40
N SER A 159 5.00 6.77 1.07
CA SER A 159 5.16 5.31 1.05
C SER A 159 4.89 4.65 2.41
N ASP A 160 5.38 5.23 3.51
CA ASP A 160 5.16 4.72 4.86
C ASP A 160 4.22 5.60 5.71
N GLY A 161 3.66 6.64 5.08
CA GLY A 161 2.89 7.76 5.64
C GLY A 161 3.65 8.57 6.71
N GLY A 162 4.96 8.76 6.53
CA GLY A 162 5.76 9.75 7.25
C GLY A 162 6.20 9.30 8.65
N LEU A 163 5.88 8.07 9.06
CA LEU A 163 6.23 7.52 10.36
C LEU A 163 7.74 7.42 10.56
N SER A 164 8.48 6.89 9.58
CA SER A 164 9.93 6.76 9.70
C SER A 164 10.62 8.12 9.75
N MET A 165 10.11 9.13 9.04
CA MET A 165 10.63 10.50 9.13
C MET A 165 10.46 11.11 10.54
N ARG A 166 9.48 10.63 11.32
CA ARG A 166 9.26 11.07 12.71
C ARG A 166 10.10 10.31 13.72
N GLN A 167 10.33 9.02 13.46
CA GLN A 167 11.00 8.13 14.41
C GLN A 167 12.52 8.11 14.26
N PHE A 168 13.05 8.31 13.04
CA PHE A 168 14.49 8.27 12.77
C PHE A 168 15.27 9.44 13.40
N PRO A 169 14.77 10.70 13.40
CA PRO A 169 15.49 11.82 14.03
C PRO A 169 15.67 11.70 15.55
N VAL A 170 15.01 10.75 16.22
CA VAL A 170 15.26 10.45 17.63
C VAL A 170 16.65 9.83 17.83
N GLN A 171 17.18 9.18 16.81
CA GLN A 171 18.44 8.43 16.86
C GLN A 171 19.56 9.08 16.04
N PHE A 172 19.21 9.92 15.06
CA PHE A 172 20.15 10.51 14.11
C PHE A 172 19.91 12.02 13.94
N ASP A 173 20.93 12.76 13.51
CA ASP A 173 20.75 14.10 12.96
C ASP A 173 19.87 14.05 11.68
N SER A 174 19.12 15.12 11.39
CA SER A 174 18.13 15.13 10.30
C SER A 174 18.72 14.76 8.93
N THR A 175 19.96 15.17 8.66
CA THR A 175 20.66 14.85 7.41
C THR A 175 21.02 13.38 7.29
N THR A 176 21.58 12.79 8.35
CA THR A 176 21.87 11.35 8.38
C THR A 176 20.59 10.52 8.38
N ALA A 177 19.57 10.93 9.14
CA ALA A 177 18.27 10.26 9.19
C ALA A 177 17.68 10.11 7.78
N TYR A 178 17.67 11.19 6.99
CA TYR A 178 17.21 11.15 5.61
C TYR A 178 18.09 10.26 4.72
N ALA A 179 19.41 10.37 4.82
CA ALA A 179 20.32 9.58 4.00
C ALA A 179 20.13 8.06 4.25
N VAL A 180 20.01 7.66 5.52
CA VAL A 180 19.74 6.27 5.91
C VAL A 180 18.36 5.83 5.41
N LEU A 181 17.32 6.65 5.61
CA LEU A 181 15.97 6.33 5.17
C LEU A 181 15.87 6.18 3.65
N LYS A 182 16.51 7.07 2.90
CA LYS A 182 16.65 6.97 1.44
C LYS A 182 17.32 5.66 1.04
N ASP A 183 18.44 5.32 1.68
CA ASP A 183 19.15 4.08 1.42
C ASP A 183 18.28 2.85 1.70
N VAL A 184 17.56 2.82 2.82
CA VAL A 184 16.63 1.73 3.16
C VAL A 184 15.52 1.64 2.11
N HIS A 185 14.85 2.75 1.78
CA HIS A 185 13.79 2.80 0.77
C HIS A 185 14.25 2.25 -0.59
N GLU A 186 15.43 2.68 -1.07
CA GLU A 186 15.98 2.20 -2.33
C GLU A 186 16.29 0.70 -2.31
N ASN A 187 16.85 0.19 -1.20
CA ASN A 187 17.14 -1.23 -1.07
C ASN A 187 15.84 -2.06 -1.02
N VAL A 188 14.81 -1.62 -0.30
CA VAL A 188 13.47 -2.24 -0.30
C VAL A 188 12.89 -2.28 -1.71
N SER A 189 12.95 -1.15 -2.42
CA SER A 189 12.49 -1.04 -3.81
C SER A 189 13.25 -1.99 -4.76
N ARG A 190 14.59 -2.02 -4.66
CA ARG A 190 15.44 -2.93 -5.44
C ARG A 190 15.10 -4.40 -5.16
N TRP A 191 14.82 -4.73 -3.91
CA TRP A 191 14.44 -6.07 -3.51
C TRP A 191 13.09 -6.48 -4.14
N GLY A 192 12.08 -5.61 -4.04
CA GLY A 192 10.77 -5.83 -4.67
C GLY A 192 10.85 -5.99 -6.19
N ARG A 193 11.62 -5.14 -6.88
CA ARG A 193 11.84 -5.23 -8.33
C ARG A 193 12.43 -6.58 -8.74
N ARG A 194 13.43 -7.07 -8.01
CA ARG A 194 14.02 -8.38 -8.32
C ARG A 194 13.05 -9.54 -8.14
N LEU A 195 12.17 -9.46 -7.14
CA LEU A 195 11.15 -10.49 -7.01
C LEU A 195 10.18 -10.49 -8.18
N ILE A 196 9.80 -9.31 -8.67
CA ILE A 196 8.97 -9.16 -9.86
C ILE A 196 9.69 -9.80 -11.06
N ASP A 197 10.96 -9.46 -11.30
CA ASP A 197 11.75 -10.00 -12.41
C ASP A 197 11.87 -11.54 -12.34
N VAL A 198 12.17 -12.07 -11.15
CA VAL A 198 12.27 -13.52 -10.91
C VAL A 198 10.92 -14.21 -11.11
N SER A 199 9.82 -13.60 -10.66
CA SER A 199 8.48 -14.15 -10.84
C SER A 199 8.08 -14.17 -12.32
N ALA A 200 8.35 -13.09 -13.06
CA ALA A 200 8.10 -12.99 -14.49
C ALA A 200 8.92 -14.02 -15.28
N GLN A 201 10.20 -14.18 -14.94
CA GLN A 201 11.08 -15.20 -15.54
C GLN A 201 10.59 -16.62 -15.24
N THR A 202 10.14 -16.88 -14.01
CA THR A 202 9.59 -18.18 -13.62
C THR A 202 8.30 -18.49 -14.38
N GLN A 203 7.42 -17.49 -14.55
CA GLN A 203 6.18 -17.63 -15.31
C GLN A 203 6.45 -17.86 -16.80
N SER A 204 7.41 -17.14 -17.41
CA SER A 204 7.79 -17.40 -18.80
C SER A 204 8.37 -18.81 -18.97
N MET A 205 9.12 -19.31 -17.98
CA MET A 205 9.70 -20.66 -18.01
C MET A 205 8.73 -21.79 -17.61
N SER A 206 7.47 -21.47 -17.30
CA SER A 206 6.45 -22.48 -16.97
C SER A 206 5.95 -23.27 -18.19
N SER A 207 6.19 -22.75 -19.39
CA SER A 207 5.85 -23.41 -20.66
C SER A 207 7.11 -23.70 -21.47
N PHE A 208 7.11 -24.81 -22.20
CA PHE A 208 8.24 -25.20 -23.04
C PHE A 208 8.59 -24.12 -24.09
N THR A 209 7.56 -23.55 -24.74
CA THR A 209 7.71 -22.44 -25.70
C THR A 209 8.29 -21.18 -25.05
N GLY A 210 7.92 -20.90 -23.80
CA GLY A 210 8.46 -19.78 -23.05
C GLY A 210 9.91 -20.00 -22.61
N VAL A 211 10.31 -21.23 -22.26
CA VAL A 211 11.73 -21.57 -22.01
C VAL A 211 12.55 -21.34 -23.27
N ALA A 212 12.15 -21.90 -24.41
CA ALA A 212 12.85 -21.77 -25.69
C ALA A 212 13.01 -20.30 -26.13
N ARG A 213 11.98 -19.46 -25.92
CA ARG A 213 12.07 -18.00 -26.17
C ARG A 213 13.02 -17.30 -25.20
N SER A 214 12.98 -17.65 -23.91
CA SER A 214 13.79 -16.99 -22.87
C SER A 214 15.28 -17.30 -22.97
N THR A 215 15.65 -18.48 -23.46
CA THR A 215 17.05 -18.90 -23.61
C THR A 215 17.64 -18.53 -24.97
N GLY A 216 16.82 -18.04 -25.91
CA GLY A 216 17.24 -17.78 -27.29
C GLY A 216 17.59 -19.06 -28.07
N ILE A 217 17.29 -20.23 -27.51
CA ILE A 217 17.52 -21.53 -28.15
C ILE A 217 16.28 -21.81 -29.00
N MET A 218 16.26 -21.28 -30.21
CA MET A 218 15.42 -21.80 -31.30
C MET A 218 16.28 -22.80 -32.07
N PRO A 219 16.10 -24.11 -31.86
CA PRO A 219 16.88 -25.10 -32.59
C PRO A 219 16.70 -24.95 -34.09
N TRP A 220 17.82 -24.89 -34.83
CA TRP A 220 17.86 -24.71 -36.29
C TRP A 220 17.16 -25.83 -37.08
N TYR A 221 16.82 -26.96 -36.45
CA TYR A 221 16.06 -28.06 -37.05
C TYR A 221 14.53 -27.87 -37.00
N TRP A 222 14.03 -26.79 -36.36
CA TRP A 222 12.60 -26.48 -36.32
C TRP A 222 12.08 -25.75 -37.56
N THR A 223 12.95 -25.36 -38.48
CA THR A 223 12.55 -25.08 -39.86
C THR A 223 12.32 -26.42 -40.55
N PRO A 224 11.07 -26.82 -40.83
CA PRO A 224 10.80 -28.10 -41.47
C PRO A 224 11.51 -28.13 -42.83
N ALA A 225 12.33 -29.16 -43.06
CA ALA A 225 12.90 -29.42 -44.36
C ALA A 225 11.76 -29.59 -45.38
N SER A 226 11.98 -29.15 -46.63
CA SER A 226 10.94 -29.29 -47.65
C SER A 226 10.59 -30.77 -47.84
N GLU A 227 9.30 -31.10 -47.87
CA GLU A 227 8.84 -32.50 -48.02
C GLU A 227 9.44 -33.17 -49.26
N VAL A 228 9.70 -32.37 -50.30
CA VAL A 228 10.31 -32.80 -51.57
C VAL A 228 11.77 -33.21 -51.38
N ASP A 229 12.54 -32.45 -50.59
CA ASP A 229 13.95 -32.77 -50.34
C ASP A 229 14.10 -34.00 -49.45
N VAL A 230 13.22 -34.15 -48.46
CA VAL A 230 13.21 -35.33 -47.57
C VAL A 230 12.87 -36.60 -48.35
N THR A 231 11.82 -36.57 -49.17
CA THR A 231 11.41 -37.74 -49.97
C THR A 231 12.46 -38.09 -51.02
N ARG A 232 13.08 -37.09 -51.65
CA ARG A 232 14.19 -37.29 -52.59
C ARG A 232 15.42 -37.91 -51.91
N LEU A 233 15.79 -37.44 -50.72
CA LEU A 233 16.92 -37.98 -49.97
C LEU A 233 16.68 -39.44 -49.54
N CYS A 234 15.47 -39.75 -49.06
CA CYS A 234 15.08 -41.11 -48.70
C CYS A 234 15.07 -42.07 -49.90
N ALA A 235 14.76 -41.57 -51.10
CA ALA A 235 14.75 -42.38 -52.33
C ALA A 235 16.15 -42.61 -52.92
N ILE A 236 17.07 -41.66 -52.77
CA ILE A 236 18.42 -41.71 -53.36
C ILE A 236 19.43 -42.38 -52.41
N ASP A 237 19.39 -42.06 -51.12
CA ASP A 237 20.33 -42.59 -50.12
C ASP A 237 19.64 -42.77 -48.76
N PRO A 238 18.98 -43.93 -48.55
CA PRO A 238 18.24 -44.18 -47.31
C PRO A 238 19.16 -44.27 -46.08
N VAL A 239 20.44 -44.63 -46.25
CA VAL A 239 21.38 -44.75 -45.13
C VAL A 239 21.83 -43.36 -44.67
N ALA A 240 22.15 -42.46 -45.60
CA ALA A 240 22.45 -41.07 -45.26
C ALA A 240 21.24 -40.34 -44.64
N ALA A 241 20.03 -40.61 -45.16
CA ALA A 241 18.81 -40.06 -44.58
C ALA A 241 18.65 -40.50 -43.11
N ILE A 242 18.73 -41.80 -42.81
CA ILE A 242 18.64 -42.33 -41.44
C ILE A 242 19.67 -41.69 -40.52
N LYS A 243 20.91 -41.47 -41.00
CA LYS A 243 21.96 -40.83 -40.20
C LYS A 243 21.62 -39.39 -39.83
N ILE A 244 21.12 -38.60 -40.77
CA ILE A 244 20.70 -37.21 -40.52
C ILE A 244 19.52 -37.16 -39.55
N TRP A 245 18.55 -38.06 -39.69
CA TRP A 245 17.42 -38.18 -38.75
C TRP A 245 17.87 -38.58 -37.35
N ALA A 246 18.81 -39.52 -37.23
CA ALA A 246 19.36 -39.95 -35.94
C ALA A 246 20.15 -38.82 -35.27
N GLU A 247 20.95 -38.06 -36.02
CA GLU A 247 21.65 -36.87 -35.52
C GLU A 247 20.66 -35.79 -35.04
N GLY A 248 19.59 -35.52 -35.81
CA GLY A 248 18.53 -34.59 -35.43
C GLY A 248 17.78 -35.03 -34.16
N LEU A 249 17.49 -36.33 -34.02
CA LEU A 249 16.85 -36.88 -32.81
C LEU A 249 17.77 -36.74 -31.58
N CYS A 250 19.06 -37.00 -31.72
CA CYS A 250 20.05 -36.79 -30.65
C CYS A 250 20.11 -35.32 -30.21
N SER A 251 20.09 -34.37 -31.16
CA SER A 251 20.04 -32.95 -30.85
C SER A 251 18.75 -32.56 -30.12
N LEU A 252 17.58 -33.06 -30.56
CA LEU A 252 16.30 -32.84 -29.89
C LEU A 252 16.31 -33.34 -28.44
N VAL A 253 16.81 -34.55 -28.20
CA VAL A 253 16.91 -35.14 -26.86
C VAL A 253 17.85 -34.32 -25.97
N SER A 254 18.97 -33.84 -26.52
CA SER A 254 19.91 -32.99 -25.79
C SER A 254 19.30 -31.65 -25.39
N ASP A 255 18.56 -31.00 -26.29
CA ASP A 255 17.91 -29.71 -26.01
C ASP A 255 16.76 -29.86 -24.98
N VAL A 256 15.95 -30.92 -25.10
CA VAL A 256 14.91 -31.24 -24.09
C VAL A 256 15.54 -31.50 -22.73
N TRP A 257 16.67 -32.21 -22.68
CA TRP A 257 17.40 -32.45 -21.45
C TRP A 257 17.89 -31.15 -20.79
N TRP A 258 18.47 -30.22 -21.58
CA TRP A 258 18.88 -28.90 -21.08
C TRP A 258 17.69 -28.11 -20.51
N VAL A 259 16.56 -28.08 -21.23
CA VAL A 259 15.34 -27.41 -20.76
C VAL A 259 14.86 -28.00 -19.42
N VAL A 260 14.76 -29.32 -19.32
CA VAL A 260 14.33 -30.00 -18.09
C VAL A 260 15.31 -29.74 -16.94
N TRP A 261 16.61 -29.78 -17.21
CA TRP A 261 17.65 -29.50 -16.21
C TRP A 261 17.56 -28.05 -15.70
N TYR A 262 17.42 -27.08 -16.60
CA TYR A 262 17.28 -25.66 -16.23
C TYR A 262 16.00 -25.40 -15.41
N VAL A 263 14.87 -25.98 -15.81
CA VAL A 263 13.61 -25.88 -15.05
C VAL A 263 13.75 -26.50 -13.66
N ALA A 264 14.36 -27.69 -13.57
CA ALA A 264 14.60 -28.37 -12.29
C ALA A 264 15.54 -27.53 -11.38
N LYS A 265 16.60 -26.95 -11.95
CA LYS A 265 17.53 -26.08 -11.23
C LYS A 265 16.84 -24.84 -10.67
N ILE A 266 16.00 -24.16 -11.46
CA ILE A 266 15.26 -22.97 -11.01
C ILE A 266 14.22 -23.34 -9.95
N ARG A 267 13.48 -24.45 -10.11
CA ARG A 267 12.56 -24.95 -9.08
C ARG A 267 13.28 -25.30 -7.78
N LEU A 268 14.46 -25.92 -7.86
CA LEU A 268 15.28 -26.22 -6.70
C LEU A 268 15.73 -24.92 -6.00
N LEU A 269 16.25 -23.94 -6.76
CA LEU A 269 16.70 -22.65 -6.23
C LEU A 269 15.55 -21.87 -5.57
N THR A 270 14.40 -21.76 -6.23
CA THR A 270 13.22 -21.08 -5.68
C THR A 270 12.68 -21.78 -4.43
N THR A 271 12.66 -23.11 -4.42
CA THR A 271 12.27 -23.90 -3.23
C THR A 271 13.28 -23.73 -2.09
N MET A 272 14.58 -23.74 -2.39
CA MET A 272 15.64 -23.47 -1.42
C MET A 272 15.53 -22.07 -0.84
N LEU A 273 15.25 -21.04 -1.65
CA LEU A 273 15.03 -19.67 -1.16
C LEU A 273 13.80 -19.58 -0.26
N ARG A 274 12.70 -20.26 -0.61
CA ARG A 274 11.47 -20.30 0.20
C ARG A 274 11.72 -21.00 1.54
N ILE A 275 12.43 -22.14 1.52
CA ILE A 275 12.86 -22.83 2.74
C ILE A 275 13.75 -21.90 3.56
N ARG A 276 14.79 -21.30 2.96
CA ARG A 276 15.71 -20.39 3.67
C ARG A 276 14.99 -19.23 4.32
N ARG A 277 14.05 -18.54 3.64
CA ARG A 277 13.23 -17.46 4.25
C ARG A 277 12.54 -17.88 5.54
N ARG A 278 12.09 -19.14 5.62
CA ARG A 278 11.46 -19.70 6.82
C ARG A 278 12.44 -19.92 7.98
N TRP A 279 13.73 -20.05 7.68
CA TRP A 279 14.80 -20.32 8.66
C TRP A 279 15.73 -19.12 8.94
N VAL A 280 15.49 -17.96 8.31
CA VAL A 280 16.33 -16.74 8.44
C VAL A 280 16.46 -16.22 9.88
N ARG A 281 15.57 -16.61 10.81
CA ARG A 281 15.71 -16.24 12.23
C ARG A 281 16.78 -17.02 13.01
N ILE A 282 17.36 -18.08 12.44
CA ILE A 282 18.54 -18.74 13.02
C ILE A 282 19.75 -17.95 12.52
N GLY A 283 20.23 -17.00 13.34
CA GLY A 283 21.32 -16.10 13.00
C GLY A 283 22.56 -16.86 12.52
N VAL A 284 22.75 -16.92 11.21
CA VAL A 284 24.01 -17.28 10.59
C VAL A 284 24.60 -15.98 10.04
N HIS A 285 25.45 -15.35 10.85
CA HIS A 285 26.30 -14.25 10.41
C HIS A 285 27.40 -14.84 9.52
N ASP A 286 27.16 -14.89 8.21
CA ASP A 286 28.03 -15.55 7.24
C ASP A 286 28.54 -14.54 6.19
N SER A 287 29.84 -14.58 5.91
CA SER A 287 30.50 -13.70 4.93
C SER A 287 29.93 -13.87 3.52
N ASP A 288 29.50 -15.09 3.17
CA ASP A 288 28.96 -15.45 1.85
C ASP A 288 27.61 -14.76 1.56
N HIS A 289 26.83 -14.44 2.59
CA HIS A 289 25.55 -13.75 2.42
C HIS A 289 25.73 -12.29 1.98
N ASN A 290 26.77 -11.62 2.49
CA ASN A 290 27.07 -10.24 2.13
C ASN A 290 27.53 -10.12 0.67
N GLU A 291 28.33 -11.08 0.19
CA GLU A 291 28.76 -11.13 -1.21
C GLU A 291 27.58 -11.41 -2.15
N ALA A 292 26.70 -12.36 -1.80
CA ALA A 292 25.48 -12.63 -2.55
C ALA A 292 24.56 -11.41 -2.63
N LEU A 293 24.35 -10.68 -1.51
CA LEU A 293 23.54 -9.46 -1.48
C LEU A 293 24.17 -8.33 -2.31
N ARG A 294 25.50 -8.16 -2.28
CA ARG A 294 26.22 -7.18 -3.10
C ARG A 294 26.17 -7.50 -4.60
N ASN A 295 26.30 -8.76 -4.98
CA ASN A 295 26.11 -9.22 -6.38
C ASN A 295 24.67 -8.96 -6.85
N VAL A 296 23.75 -9.01 -5.90
CA VAL A 296 22.36 -8.64 -6.04
C VAL A 296 22.21 -7.16 -5.65
N GLY A 297 23.20 -6.27 -5.88
CA GLY A 297 23.07 -4.81 -5.78
C GLY A 297 22.36 -4.26 -4.53
N LEU A 298 22.38 -5.00 -3.42
CA LEU A 298 21.79 -4.64 -2.14
C LEU A 298 22.91 -4.32 -1.16
N LYS A 299 22.72 -3.27 -0.35
CA LYS A 299 23.66 -2.89 0.71
C LYS A 299 23.45 -3.82 1.90
N SER A 300 24.33 -4.81 2.06
CA SER A 300 24.23 -5.84 3.10
C SER A 300 24.24 -5.30 4.53
N GLU A 301 24.86 -4.14 4.74
CA GLU A 301 25.00 -3.48 6.05
C GLU A 301 23.68 -2.93 6.59
N LEU A 302 22.72 -2.62 5.71
CA LEU A 302 21.40 -2.09 6.08
C LEU A 302 20.33 -3.18 6.18
N ILE A 303 20.53 -4.33 5.54
CA ILE A 303 19.53 -5.41 5.56
C ILE A 303 19.56 -6.04 6.96
N TRP A 304 18.40 -6.12 7.60
CA TRP A 304 18.23 -6.58 8.99
C TRP A 304 18.79 -5.63 10.06
N SER A 305 19.12 -4.40 9.67
CA SER A 305 19.36 -3.32 10.62
C SER A 305 18.06 -2.94 11.36
N GLN A 306 18.20 -2.25 12.49
CA GLN A 306 17.03 -1.77 13.25
C GLN A 306 16.20 -0.78 12.41
N GLU A 307 16.87 0.01 11.58
CA GLU A 307 16.29 1.00 10.68
C GLU A 307 15.49 0.33 9.56
N TRP A 308 15.99 -0.80 9.03
CA TRP A 308 15.25 -1.61 8.08
C TRP A 308 13.99 -2.20 8.69
N GLU A 309 14.08 -2.78 9.89
CA GLU A 309 12.93 -3.35 10.61
C GLU A 309 11.90 -2.26 10.93
N LEU A 310 12.34 -1.08 11.37
CA LEU A 310 11.47 0.07 11.63
C LEU A 310 10.76 0.55 10.36
N TYR A 311 11.48 0.74 9.26
CA TYR A 311 10.88 1.18 8.00
C TYR A 311 9.89 0.14 7.44
N THR A 312 10.28 -1.14 7.42
CA THR A 312 9.43 -2.20 6.87
C THR A 312 8.21 -2.51 7.74
N SER A 313 8.29 -2.34 9.06
CA SER A 313 7.12 -2.41 9.94
C SER A 313 6.18 -1.22 9.74
N ASN A 314 6.70 0.00 9.52
CA ASN A 314 5.87 1.16 9.17
C ASN A 314 5.20 1.01 7.80
N LEU A 315 5.88 0.42 6.81
CA LEU A 315 5.24 0.03 5.55
C LEU A 315 4.09 -0.96 5.78
N LEU A 316 4.30 -1.96 6.65
CA LEU A 316 3.27 -2.94 6.97
C LEU A 316 2.06 -2.34 7.71
N LYS A 317 2.26 -1.31 8.55
CA LYS A 317 1.15 -0.54 9.16
C LYS A 317 0.21 0.09 8.11
N ASN A 318 0.70 0.31 6.90
CA ASN A 318 -0.10 0.80 5.77
C ASN A 318 -0.68 -0.33 4.90
N ALA A 319 -0.67 -1.58 5.37
CA ALA A 319 -1.28 -2.68 4.64
C ALA A 319 -2.74 -2.39 4.28
N ASN A 320 -3.12 -2.70 3.05
CA ASN A 320 -4.46 -2.50 2.46
C ASN A 320 -4.94 -1.04 2.35
N ARG A 321 -4.17 -0.05 2.81
CA ARG A 321 -4.50 1.37 2.56
C ARG A 321 -4.31 1.69 1.07
N LYS A 322 -5.08 2.66 0.59
CA LYS A 322 -5.06 3.10 -0.81
C LYS A 322 -4.46 4.49 -0.92
N LEU A 323 -3.68 4.68 -1.98
CA LEU A 323 -3.21 5.99 -2.38
C LEU A 323 -4.39 6.84 -2.86
N PHE A 324 -4.34 8.15 -2.63
CA PHE A 324 -5.30 9.09 -3.19
C PHE A 324 -4.63 10.38 -3.64
N LEU A 325 -5.29 11.06 -4.58
CA LEU A 325 -4.97 12.41 -5.03
C LEU A 325 -6.22 13.28 -4.90
N THR A 326 -6.10 14.47 -4.32
CA THR A 326 -7.19 15.43 -4.21
C THR A 326 -7.27 16.37 -5.42
N ASP A 327 -8.44 16.97 -5.63
CA ASP A 327 -8.66 18.06 -6.60
C ASP A 327 -7.85 19.32 -6.30
N THR A 328 -7.36 19.46 -5.07
CA THR A 328 -6.45 20.52 -4.61
C THR A 328 -4.96 20.16 -4.73
N GLY A 329 -4.62 18.97 -5.25
CA GLY A 329 -3.23 18.57 -5.49
C GLY A 329 -2.52 17.91 -4.30
N TYR A 330 -3.24 17.49 -3.26
CA TYR A 330 -2.64 16.74 -2.14
C TYR A 330 -2.62 15.24 -2.43
N VAL A 331 -1.56 14.56 -1.97
CA VAL A 331 -1.40 13.11 -2.09
C VAL A 331 -1.32 12.49 -0.70
N GLY A 332 -1.93 11.31 -0.54
CA GLY A 332 -1.93 10.64 0.75
C GLY A 332 -2.38 9.19 0.71
N LEU A 333 -2.47 8.57 1.88
CA LEU A 333 -2.96 7.21 2.07
C LEU A 333 -4.27 7.23 2.86
N GLY A 334 -5.30 6.58 2.33
CA GLY A 334 -6.63 6.47 2.92
C GLY A 334 -7.03 5.02 3.24
N PRO A 335 -8.19 4.81 3.88
CA PRO A 335 -8.72 3.49 4.16
C PRO A 335 -9.03 2.71 2.88
N CYS A 336 -9.07 1.38 2.98
CA CYS A 336 -9.19 0.48 1.82
C CYS A 336 -10.50 0.66 1.03
N ASN A 337 -11.55 1.13 1.70
CA ASN A 337 -12.87 1.39 1.15
C ASN A 337 -13.06 2.82 0.63
N MET A 338 -12.01 3.65 0.61
CA MET A 338 -12.04 4.99 0.01
C MET A 338 -12.45 4.93 -1.47
N GLU A 339 -13.20 5.95 -1.89
CA GLU A 339 -13.72 6.13 -3.24
C GLU A 339 -13.46 7.56 -3.75
N GLU A 340 -13.55 7.73 -5.06
CA GLU A 340 -13.55 9.06 -5.69
C GLU A 340 -14.75 9.88 -5.20
N ASN A 341 -14.55 11.18 -5.07
CA ASN A 341 -15.47 12.17 -4.49
C ASN A 341 -15.65 12.14 -2.96
N ASP A 342 -15.01 11.20 -2.25
CA ASP A 342 -14.82 11.32 -0.80
C ASP A 342 -14.09 12.64 -0.49
N ILE A 343 -14.39 13.29 0.63
CA ILE A 343 -13.74 14.54 1.05
C ILE A 343 -12.76 14.26 2.18
N ILE A 344 -11.56 14.83 2.06
CA ILE A 344 -10.56 14.83 3.10
C ILE A 344 -10.72 16.10 3.92
N VAL A 345 -10.83 15.97 5.24
CA VAL A 345 -11.00 17.10 6.16
C VAL A 345 -10.05 16.99 7.34
N VAL A 346 -9.60 18.13 7.84
CA VAL A 346 -8.84 18.23 9.09
C VAL A 346 -9.76 18.78 10.16
N ILE A 347 -9.98 17.99 11.22
CA ILE A 347 -10.78 18.38 12.37
C ILE A 347 -9.84 19.04 13.40
N PRO A 348 -10.11 20.27 13.86
CA PRO A 348 -9.30 20.91 14.89
C PRO A 348 -9.16 20.04 16.14
N GLY A 349 -7.92 19.85 16.59
CA GLY A 349 -7.57 19.00 17.72
C GLY A 349 -7.46 17.50 17.42
N GLY A 350 -7.72 17.05 16.19
CA GLY A 350 -7.43 15.69 15.74
C GLY A 350 -5.96 15.49 15.41
N SER A 351 -5.44 14.27 15.60
CA SER A 351 -4.05 13.95 15.26
C SER A 351 -3.82 13.80 13.75
N VAL A 352 -4.82 13.37 12.99
CA VAL A 352 -4.71 13.07 11.56
C VAL A 352 -5.90 13.59 10.74
N PRO A 353 -5.78 13.74 9.41
CA PRO A 353 -6.91 13.97 8.52
C PRO A 353 -7.94 12.83 8.54
N HIS A 354 -9.20 13.18 8.25
CA HIS A 354 -10.33 12.26 8.23
C HIS A 354 -11.00 12.24 6.85
N VAL A 355 -11.53 11.08 6.47
CA VAL A 355 -12.21 10.84 5.20
C VAL A 355 -13.70 10.76 5.44
N LEU A 356 -14.46 11.64 4.78
CA LEU A 356 -15.93 11.66 4.82
C LEU A 356 -16.51 11.37 3.45
N ARG A 357 -17.59 10.60 3.40
CA ARG A 357 -18.33 10.28 2.18
C ARG A 357 -19.67 10.96 2.15
N HIS A 358 -20.03 11.57 1.03
CA HIS A 358 -21.36 12.17 0.88
C HIS A 358 -22.44 11.08 0.97
N HIS A 359 -23.45 11.31 1.81
CA HIS A 359 -24.58 10.41 1.98
C HIS A 359 -25.86 11.09 1.54
N THR A 360 -26.33 10.66 0.36
CA THR A 360 -27.62 11.08 -0.18
C THR A 360 -28.71 10.19 0.44
N MET A 361 -29.45 10.72 1.41
CA MET A 361 -30.68 10.06 1.88
C MET A 361 -31.68 10.06 0.71
N GLN A 362 -32.06 8.88 0.21
CA GLN A 362 -33.26 8.78 -0.64
C GLN A 362 -34.45 9.10 0.25
N GLY A 363 -35.06 10.28 0.06
CA GLY A 363 -36.27 10.64 0.77
C GLY A 363 -37.34 9.57 0.57
N THR A 364 -37.97 9.14 1.67
CA THR A 364 -39.18 8.34 1.61
C THR A 364 -40.23 9.09 0.79
N PRO A 365 -40.84 8.49 -0.24
CA PRO A 365 -41.87 9.16 -1.03
C PRO A 365 -43.12 9.34 -0.15
N GLY A 366 -43.27 10.50 0.47
CA GLY A 366 -44.40 10.79 1.35
C GLY A 366 -44.28 12.05 2.21
N ASP A 367 -43.07 12.53 2.50
CA ASP A 367 -42.88 13.72 3.34
C ASP A 367 -42.82 14.98 2.48
N CYS A 368 -43.99 15.56 2.22
CA CYS A 368 -44.12 16.96 1.86
C CYS A 368 -43.72 17.80 3.09
N TYR A 369 -42.92 18.86 2.89
CA TYR A 369 -42.37 19.81 3.89
C TYR A 369 -40.95 19.53 4.43
N SER A 370 -39.93 19.57 3.58
CA SER A 370 -38.84 20.57 3.66
C SER A 370 -37.84 20.37 2.51
N ASP A 371 -37.73 21.37 1.63
CA ASP A 371 -36.84 21.42 0.46
C ASP A 371 -35.36 21.70 0.82
N GLU A 372 -34.93 21.33 2.04
CA GLU A 372 -33.53 21.36 2.44
C GLU A 372 -33.05 19.92 2.56
N MET A 373 -32.53 19.42 1.45
CA MET A 373 -31.77 18.17 1.41
C MET A 373 -30.56 18.34 2.33
N VAL A 374 -30.68 17.93 3.60
CA VAL A 374 -29.56 18.01 4.55
C VAL A 374 -28.47 17.06 4.06
N SER A 375 -27.40 17.61 3.51
CA SER A 375 -26.22 16.87 3.06
C SER A 375 -25.57 16.19 4.27
N SER A 376 -25.94 14.94 4.53
CA SER A 376 -25.31 14.11 5.55
C SER A 376 -24.05 13.42 5.02
N TRP A 377 -23.15 13.05 5.91
CA TRP A 377 -21.86 12.44 5.59
C TRP A 377 -21.67 11.13 6.36
N LEU A 378 -20.96 10.18 5.77
CA LEU A 378 -20.49 8.98 6.47
C LEU A 378 -19.01 9.14 6.80
N TYR A 379 -18.62 8.76 8.01
CA TYR A 379 -17.24 8.58 8.38
C TYR A 379 -16.67 7.33 7.71
N VAL A 380 -15.62 7.50 6.90
CA VAL A 380 -14.98 6.40 6.17
C VAL A 380 -13.76 5.89 6.92
N GLY A 381 -12.95 6.79 7.48
CA GLY A 381 -11.76 6.44 8.25
C GLY A 381 -10.72 7.55 8.34
N GLU A 382 -9.55 7.22 8.86
CA GLU A 382 -8.41 8.10 8.97
C GLU A 382 -7.52 8.10 7.70
N ALA A 383 -6.90 9.24 7.43
CA ALA A 383 -5.99 9.42 6.29
C ALA A 383 -4.63 9.95 6.75
N TYR A 384 -3.58 9.55 6.04
CA TYR A 384 -2.33 10.30 5.98
C TYR A 384 -2.41 11.22 4.75
N CYS A 385 -2.05 12.49 4.89
CA CYS A 385 -2.04 13.45 3.79
C CYS A 385 -0.75 14.27 3.85
N ASP A 386 0.13 14.12 2.86
CA ASP A 386 1.42 14.81 2.88
C ASP A 386 1.21 16.33 2.85
N GLY A 387 1.89 17.06 3.75
CA GLY A 387 1.71 18.51 3.92
C GLY A 387 0.46 18.95 4.72
N ALA A 388 -0.26 18.03 5.36
CA ALA A 388 -1.42 18.34 6.20
C ALA A 388 -1.46 17.55 7.54
N MET A 389 -0.29 17.18 8.06
CA MET A 389 -0.16 16.33 9.26
C MET A 389 0.26 17.10 10.53
N ASP A 390 0.56 18.40 10.44
CA ASP A 390 1.16 19.19 11.52
C ASP A 390 0.49 20.56 11.75
N GLY A 391 -0.77 20.71 11.33
CA GLY A 391 -1.54 21.93 11.56
C GLY A 391 -1.35 23.00 10.49
N GLU A 392 -0.69 22.69 9.37
CA GLU A 392 -0.43 23.61 8.25
C GLU A 392 -1.74 24.23 7.74
N LEU A 393 -2.79 23.40 7.61
CA LEU A 393 -4.08 23.85 7.10
C LEU A 393 -4.90 24.66 8.10
N VAL A 394 -4.74 24.40 9.40
CA VAL A 394 -5.45 25.13 10.46
C VAL A 394 -4.81 26.49 10.74
N ALA A 395 -3.50 26.61 10.49
CA ALA A 395 -2.74 27.84 10.63
C ALA A 395 -2.79 28.76 9.39
N GLY A 396 -3.09 28.22 8.21
CA GLY A 396 -3.09 28.95 6.95
C GLY A 396 -4.22 29.98 6.81
N GLU A 397 -3.88 31.18 6.35
CA GLU A 397 -4.86 32.21 5.96
C GLU A 397 -5.53 31.81 4.64
N GLY A 398 -6.86 31.63 4.65
CA GLY A 398 -7.67 31.27 3.45
C GLY A 398 -8.43 29.94 3.55
N ASN A 399 -8.13 29.12 4.56
CA ASN A 399 -8.81 27.85 4.79
C ASN A 399 -10.03 28.03 5.70
N GLU A 400 -11.20 28.26 5.10
CA GLU A 400 -12.44 28.46 5.87
C GLU A 400 -13.01 27.13 6.40
N PRO A 401 -13.20 26.98 7.73
CA PRO A 401 -13.84 25.81 8.30
C PRO A 401 -15.30 25.67 7.86
N ARG A 402 -15.75 24.44 7.61
CA ARG A 402 -17.13 24.12 7.21
C ARG A 402 -17.78 23.16 8.19
N ASN A 403 -19.11 23.20 8.27
CA ASN A 403 -19.90 22.26 9.06
C ASN A 403 -20.15 20.97 8.29
N PHE A 404 -19.92 19.84 8.94
CA PHE A 404 -20.22 18.50 8.45
C PHE A 404 -21.12 17.79 9.46
N GLU A 405 -22.25 17.25 9.00
CA GLU A 405 -23.11 16.38 9.80
C GLU A 405 -22.86 14.93 9.40
N ILE A 406 -22.25 14.17 10.31
CA ILE A 406 -21.82 12.79 10.12
C ILE A 406 -22.83 11.85 10.78
N VAL A 407 -23.31 10.83 10.07
CA VAL A 407 -24.40 9.94 10.52
C VAL A 407 -24.02 8.48 10.63
#